data_AF-A0A512NRI2-F1
#
_entry.id   AF-A0A512NRI2-F1
#
_cell.length_a   1.000
_cell.length_b   1.000
_cell.length_c   1.000
_cell.angle_alpha   90.00
_cell.angle_beta   90.00
_cell.angle_gamma   90.00
#
_symmetry.space_group_name_H-M   'P 1'
#
loop_
_entity.id
_entity.type
_entity.pdbx_description
1 polymer ?
#
loop_
_entity_poly.entity_id
_entity_poly.type
_entity_poly.pdbx_seq_one_letter_code
_entity_poly.pdbx_strand_id
1 'polypeptide(L)'
;MPIMAWEDFLRDHHRPHLFEVKLKVTTSTKILAARAVLERLALSLDTAGNYAFHTEGATIYAAFEENADAERFAKVFKPEQTTRDSEWSSKAYARMDDVTYQRITRLLKRGH
;
A
#
# COMPACT_ATOMS: atom_id res chain seq x y z
N MET A 1 -13.76 6.99 -8.64
CA MET A 1 -13.73 6.70 -7.19
C MET A 1 -12.65 5.66 -7.00
N PRO A 2 -11.51 5.96 -6.36
CA PRO A 2 -10.36 5.07 -6.47
C PRO A 2 -10.18 4.10 -5.28
N ILE A 3 -10.88 4.28 -4.14
CA ILE A 3 -10.79 3.38 -2.98
C ILE A 3 -12.00 2.45 -2.86
N MET A 4 -11.76 1.15 -2.72
CA MET A 4 -12.77 0.09 -2.52
C MET A 4 -12.60 -0.64 -1.19
N ALA A 5 -13.67 -1.28 -0.72
CA ALA A 5 -13.57 -2.26 0.35
C ALA A 5 -12.75 -3.47 -0.13
N TRP A 6 -11.96 -4.07 0.76
CA TRP A 6 -11.00 -5.11 0.38
C TRP A 6 -11.68 -6.34 -0.24
N GLU A 7 -12.76 -6.81 0.36
CA GLU A 7 -13.50 -7.99 -0.09
C GLU A 7 -14.18 -7.75 -1.44
N ASP A 8 -14.74 -6.56 -1.65
CA ASP A 8 -15.33 -6.17 -2.93
C ASP A 8 -14.26 -6.04 -4.01
N PHE A 9 -13.11 -5.45 -3.68
CA PHE A 9 -11.99 -5.31 -4.61
C PHE A 9 -11.46 -6.67 -5.09
N LEU A 10 -11.26 -7.63 -4.18
CA LEU A 10 -10.78 -8.97 -4.56
C LEU A 10 -11.83 -9.79 -5.34
N ARG A 11 -13.12 -9.51 -5.13
CA ARG A 11 -14.19 -10.13 -5.92
C ARG A 11 -14.23 -9.57 -7.35
N ASP A 12 -14.07 -8.26 -7.49
CA ASP A 12 -14.30 -7.57 -8.75
C ASP A 12 -13.05 -7.54 -9.64
N HIS A 13 -11.85 -7.70 -9.08
CA HIS A 13 -10.58 -7.71 -9.81
C HIS A 13 -9.85 -9.05 -9.69
N HIS A 14 -9.69 -9.75 -10.82
CA HIS A 14 -8.98 -11.03 -10.86
C HIS A 14 -7.46 -10.82 -10.93
N ARG A 15 -6.73 -11.33 -9.92
CA ARG A 15 -5.27 -11.23 -9.77
C ARG A 15 -4.74 -9.77 -9.80
N PRO A 16 -5.12 -8.91 -8.85
CA PRO A 16 -4.60 -7.56 -8.78
C PRO A 16 -3.11 -7.51 -8.34
N HIS A 17 -2.56 -6.31 -8.21
CA HIS A 17 -1.18 -6.07 -7.80
C HIS A 17 -1.11 -5.80 -6.29
N LEU A 18 -0.37 -6.63 -5.55
CA LEU A 18 -0.27 -6.53 -4.09
C LEU A 18 1.03 -5.84 -3.64
N PHE A 19 0.90 -4.96 -2.67
CA PHE A 19 2.01 -4.38 -1.92
C PHE A 19 1.83 -4.61 -0.43
N GLU A 20 2.78 -5.30 0.19
CA GLU A 20 2.79 -5.59 1.62
C GLU A 20 3.74 -4.65 2.36
N VAL A 21 3.21 -3.97 3.38
CA VAL A 21 3.96 -3.09 4.26
C VAL A 21 3.98 -3.68 5.66
N LYS A 22 5.10 -4.29 6.04
CA LYS A 22 5.29 -4.79 7.40
C LYS A 22 5.78 -3.67 8.31
N LEU A 23 5.01 -3.42 9.36
CA LEU A 23 5.35 -2.46 10.40
C LEU A 23 6.26 -3.11 11.44
N LYS A 24 7.25 -2.36 11.95
CA LYS A 24 8.00 -2.78 13.14
C LYS A 24 7.17 -2.73 14.43
N VAL A 25 6.05 -2.03 14.41
CA VAL A 25 5.19 -1.80 15.58
C VAL A 25 3.95 -2.68 15.52
N THR A 26 3.50 -3.15 16.67
CA THR A 26 2.32 -4.03 16.81
C THR A 26 1.14 -3.35 17.48
N THR A 27 1.29 -2.10 17.94
CA THR A 27 0.21 -1.36 18.60
C THR A 27 -0.84 -0.91 17.59
N SER A 28 -2.11 -1.25 17.83
CA SER A 28 -3.23 -0.96 16.94
C SER A 28 -3.31 0.52 16.51
N THR A 29 -3.08 1.47 17.42
CA THR A 29 -3.10 2.90 17.11
C THR A 29 -2.04 3.29 16.08
N LYS A 30 -0.83 2.74 16.18
CA LYS A 30 0.25 3.04 15.23
C LYS A 30 -0.01 2.38 13.87
N ILE A 31 -0.61 1.18 13.88
CA ILE A 31 -0.99 0.48 12.65
C ILE A 31 -2.07 1.29 11.90
N LEU A 32 -3.09 1.78 12.60
CA LEU A 32 -4.13 2.63 12.01
C LEU A 32 -3.56 3.95 11.47
N ALA A 33 -2.67 4.60 12.23
CA ALA A 33 -2.02 5.83 11.77
C ALA A 33 -1.13 5.60 10.53
N ALA A 34 -0.42 4.48 10.49
CA ALA A 34 0.35 4.04 9.32
C ALA A 34 -0.56 3.84 8.12
N ARG A 35 -1.65 3.08 8.27
CA ARG A 35 -2.63 2.85 7.20
C ARG A 35 -3.18 4.16 6.64
N ALA A 36 -3.61 5.09 7.50
CA ALA A 36 -4.12 6.38 7.05
C ALA A 36 -3.08 7.19 6.27
N VAL A 37 -1.79 7.09 6.63
CA VAL A 37 -0.70 7.71 5.85
C VAL A 37 -0.52 7.04 4.49
N LEU A 38 -0.65 5.71 4.42
CA LEU A 38 -0.56 4.96 3.16
C LEU A 38 -1.74 5.26 2.22
N GLU A 39 -2.96 5.36 2.76
CA GLU A 39 -4.14 5.75 1.98
C GLU A 39 -3.98 7.16 1.40
N ARG A 40 -3.47 8.11 2.19
CA ARG A 40 -3.14 9.46 1.70
C ARG A 40 -2.03 9.43 0.65
N LEU A 41 -1.06 8.53 0.78
CA LEU A 41 -0.01 8.36 -0.22
C LEU A 41 -0.60 7.91 -1.56
N ALA A 42 -1.47 6.90 -1.57
CA ALA A 42 -2.15 6.47 -2.79
C ALA A 42 -2.91 7.63 -3.45
N LEU A 43 -3.70 8.39 -2.67
CA LEU A 43 -4.40 9.57 -3.16
C LEU A 43 -3.46 10.63 -3.75
N SER A 44 -2.32 10.90 -3.09
CA SER A 44 -1.36 11.90 -3.54
C SER A 44 -0.60 11.52 -4.82
N LEU A 45 -0.56 10.23 -5.15
CA LEU A 45 0.11 9.71 -6.34
C LEU A 45 -0.82 9.66 -7.56
N ASP A 46 -2.05 10.15 -7.43
CA ASP A 46 -3.07 10.20 -8.50
C ASP A 46 -3.27 8.82 -9.16
N THR A 47 -3.60 7.83 -8.33
CA THR A 47 -3.88 6.46 -8.79
C THR A 47 -5.02 6.47 -9.79
N ALA A 48 -4.78 5.87 -10.96
CA ALA A 48 -5.74 5.85 -12.06
C ALA A 48 -6.79 4.74 -11.88
N GLY A 49 -6.39 3.60 -11.32
CA GLY A 49 -7.24 2.45 -11.08
C GLY A 49 -7.83 2.39 -9.67
N ASN A 50 -8.66 1.38 -9.45
CA ASN A 50 -9.15 1.08 -8.11
C ASN A 50 -8.03 0.50 -7.24
N TYR A 51 -8.13 0.76 -5.95
CA TYR A 51 -7.24 0.20 -4.95
C TYR A 51 -7.98 -0.08 -3.64
N ALA A 52 -7.43 -0.98 -2.83
CA ALA A 52 -7.96 -1.34 -1.53
C ALA A 52 -6.86 -1.52 -0.49
N PHE A 53 -7.21 -1.29 0.78
CA PHE A 53 -6.30 -1.49 1.90
C PHE A 53 -6.90 -2.47 2.91
N HIS A 54 -6.07 -3.39 3.39
CA HIS A 54 -6.39 -4.31 4.48
C HIS A 54 -5.28 -4.32 5.52
N THR A 55 -5.59 -4.76 6.74
CA THR A 55 -4.63 -4.82 7.84
C THR A 55 -4.79 -6.13 8.57
N GLU A 56 -3.70 -6.90 8.62
CA GLU A 56 -3.64 -8.16 9.35
C GLU A 56 -2.41 -8.15 10.26
N GLY A 57 -2.63 -8.25 11.57
CA GLY A 57 -1.56 -8.14 12.56
C GLY A 57 -0.75 -6.84 12.40
N ALA A 58 0.55 -6.97 12.11
CA ALA A 58 1.46 -5.84 11.91
C ALA A 58 1.73 -5.55 10.41
N THR A 59 0.94 -6.13 9.50
CA THR A 59 1.09 -5.94 8.06
C THR A 59 -0.09 -5.16 7.51
N ILE A 60 0.20 -4.14 6.70
CA ILE A 60 -0.80 -3.46 5.89
C ILE A 60 -0.64 -3.94 4.46
N TYR A 61 -1.75 -4.38 3.87
CA TYR A 61 -1.85 -4.81 2.49
C TYR A 61 -2.47 -3.68 1.68
N ALA A 62 -1.84 -3.33 0.57
CA ALA A 62 -2.37 -2.39 -0.41
C ALA A 62 -2.48 -3.13 -1.74
N ALA A 63 -3.69 -3.27 -2.26
CA ALA A 63 -3.93 -3.89 -3.54
C ALA A 63 -4.32 -2.82 -4.57
N PHE A 64 -3.78 -2.92 -5.78
CA PHE A 64 -4.03 -1.99 -6.88
C PHE A 64 -4.49 -2.78 -8.10
N GLU A 65 -5.47 -2.23 -8.81
CA GLU A 65 -5.92 -2.78 -10.10
C GLU A 65 -4.82 -2.63 -11.15
N GLU A 66 -4.18 -1.46 -11.19
CA GLU A 66 -3.22 -1.09 -12.20
C GLU A 66 -1.77 -1.31 -11.73
N ASN A 67 -0.96 -1.97 -12.56
CA ASN A 67 0.47 -2.18 -12.28
C ASN A 67 1.22 -0.85 -12.10
N ALA A 68 0.88 0.17 -12.90
CA ALA A 68 1.53 1.47 -12.84
C ALA A 68 1.31 2.16 -11.49
N ASP A 69 0.13 1.99 -10.89
CA ASP A 69 -0.20 2.51 -9.56
C ASP A 69 0.59 1.77 -8.49
N ALA A 70 0.61 0.44 -8.55
CA ALA A 70 1.39 -0.39 -7.64
C ALA A 70 2.89 -0.04 -7.70
N GLU A 71 3.45 0.13 -8.89
CA GLU A 71 4.86 0.50 -9.09
C GLU A 71 5.18 1.89 -8.55
N ARG A 72 4.33 2.89 -8.82
CA ARG A 72 4.49 4.26 -8.28
C ARG A 72 4.47 4.24 -6.77
N PHE A 73 3.52 3.51 -6.18
CA PHE A 73 3.40 3.36 -4.75
C PHE A 73 4.64 2.69 -4.15
N ALA A 74 5.05 1.55 -4.71
CA ALA A 74 6.21 0.79 -4.24
C ALA A 74 7.52 1.59 -4.31
N LYS A 75 7.73 2.39 -5.36
CA LYS A 75 8.94 3.23 -5.54
C LYS A 75 9.22 4.16 -4.36
N VAL A 76 8.20 4.54 -3.59
CA VAL A 76 8.37 5.37 -2.38
C VAL A 76 9.17 4.62 -1.30
N PHE A 77 8.95 3.31 -1.18
CA PHE A 77 9.49 2.45 -0.13
C PHE A 77 10.85 1.83 -0.46
N LYS A 78 11.25 1.79 -1.74
CA LYS A 78 12.39 0.98 -2.23
C LYS A 78 12.23 -0.49 -1.80
N PRO A 79 11.30 -1.23 -2.41
CA PRO A 79 10.90 -2.55 -1.92
C PRO A 79 12.08 -3.52 -1.88
N GLU A 80 12.11 -4.35 -0.83
CA GLU A 80 13.20 -5.32 -0.60
C GLU A 80 13.07 -6.54 -1.53
N GLN A 81 11.86 -6.90 -1.92
CA GLN A 81 11.60 -8.08 -2.74
C GLN A 81 10.33 -7.94 -3.57
N THR A 82 10.39 -8.42 -4.83
CA THR A 82 9.23 -8.62 -5.69
C THR A 82 9.12 -10.11 -5.99
N THR A 83 8.00 -10.73 -5.65
CA THR A 83 7.70 -12.13 -5.98
C THR A 83 6.51 -12.19 -6.93
N ARG A 84 6.47 -13.23 -7.76
CA ARG A 84 5.26 -13.59 -8.50
C ARG A 84 4.53 -14.67 -7.71
N ASP A 85 3.24 -14.44 -7.47
CA ASP A 85 2.34 -15.35 -6.77
C ASP A 85 1.25 -15.83 -7.74
N SER A 86 0.67 -16.99 -7.47
CA SER A 86 -0.46 -17.51 -8.26
C SER A 86 -1.72 -16.64 -8.06
N GLU A 87 -1.91 -16.07 -6.87
CA GLU A 87 -3.09 -15.26 -6.53
C GLU A 87 -3.01 -13.80 -7.00
N TRP A 88 -1.80 -13.28 -7.24
CA TRP A 88 -1.55 -11.86 -7.53
C TRP A 88 -0.79 -11.70 -8.84
N SER A 89 -1.09 -10.67 -9.65
CA SER A 89 -0.34 -10.41 -10.89
C SER A 89 1.09 -9.95 -10.59
N SER A 90 1.26 -9.18 -9.52
CA SER A 90 2.58 -8.92 -8.93
C SER A 90 2.46 -8.78 -7.42
N LYS A 91 3.51 -9.13 -6.70
CA LYS A 91 3.59 -8.93 -5.26
C LYS A 91 4.92 -8.27 -4.91
N ALA A 92 4.87 -7.20 -4.14
CA ALA A 92 6.06 -6.53 -3.63
C ALA A 92 5.95 -6.29 -2.13
N TYR A 93 7.12 -6.26 -1.48
CA TYR A 93 7.23 -6.20 -0.03
C TYR A 93 8.16 -5.06 0.41
N ALA A 94 7.75 -4.36 1.45
CA ALA A 94 8.58 -3.40 2.15
C ALA A 94 8.37 -3.45 3.66
N ARG A 95 9.41 -3.05 4.39
CA ARG A 95 9.33 -2.74 5.82
C ARG A 95 9.14 -1.25 5.98
N MET A 96 8.24 -0.85 6.89
CA MET A 96 8.13 0.53 7.31
C MET A 96 8.64 0.68 8.74
N ASP A 97 9.80 1.32 8.85
CA ASP A 97 10.34 1.86 10.08
C ASP A 97 10.01 3.34 10.24
N ASP A 98 10.39 3.93 11.38
CA ASP A 98 10.14 5.35 11.67
C ASP A 98 10.79 6.27 10.62
N VAL A 99 11.94 5.90 10.06
CA VAL A 99 12.62 6.70 9.02
C VAL A 99 11.78 6.75 7.75
N THR A 100 11.27 5.59 7.32
CA THR A 100 10.40 5.44 6.15
C THR A 100 9.07 6.16 6.36
N TYR A 101 8.47 6.00 7.53
CA TYR A 101 7.24 6.71 7.92
C TYR A 101 7.40 8.23 7.88
N GLN A 102 8.49 8.76 8.45
CA GLN A 102 8.80 10.19 8.44
C GLN A 102 9.11 10.71 7.03
N ARG A 103 9.70 9.89 6.16
CA ARG A 103 9.92 10.25 4.75
C ARG A 103 8.61 10.39 4.00
N ILE A 104 7.70 9.42 4.12
CA ILE A 104 6.38 9.45 3.46
C ILE A 104 5.56 10.64 3.98
N THR A 105 5.53 10.83 5.30
CA THR A 105 4.84 11.97 5.91
C THR A 105 5.38 13.30 5.40
N ARG A 106 6.70 13.43 5.18
CA ARG A 106 7.30 14.63 4.59
C ARG A 106 6.95 14.82 3.12
N LEU A 107 6.86 13.74 2.33
CA LEU A 107 6.41 13.82 0.93
C LEU A 107 4.97 14.35 0.87
N LEU A 108 4.09 13.82 1.71
CA LEU A 108 2.69 14.26 1.81
C LEU A 108 2.53 15.73 2.23
N LYS A 109 3.44 16.26 3.06
CA LYS A 109 3.42 17.67 3.46
C LYS A 109 3.93 18.64 2.38
N ARG A 110 4.69 18.15 1.40
CA ARG A 110 5.29 18.98 0.33
C ARG A 110 4.46 19.03 -0.95
N GLY A 111 3.52 18.12 -1.13
CA GLY A 111 2.61 18.08 -2.28
C GLY A 111 1.38 18.99 -2.13
N HIS A 112 1.47 20.04 -1.31
CA HIS A 112 0.36 20.97 -1.04
C HIS A 112 0.72 22.40 -1.42
#